data_AF-I4DEB4-F1
#
_entry.id   AF-I4DEB4-F1
#
_cell.length_a   1.000
_cell.length_b   1.000
_cell.length_c   1.000
_cell.angle_alpha   90.00
_cell.angle_beta   90.00
_cell.angle_gamma   90.00
#
_symmetry.space_group_name_H-M   'P 1'
#
loop_
_entity.id
_entity.type
_entity.pdbx_description
1 polymer ?
#
loop_
_entity_poly.entity_id
_entity_poly.type
_entity_poly.pdbx_seq_one_letter_code
_entity_poly.pdbx_strand_id
1 'polypeptide(L)'
;MGVTMSGGNAVVPTSTSAQARVMLYQPSQRPRLREGDWTNTSFGRCRVAGRLGQRHADIVEAVLYCAERRRPVSDGGVELLVDPARVRKTLSDSRYSFTQIEKLLAELRAATITIETPQFDFPIIGGLIDHVIPSPMTRPDPLTGGERNLWRVRLGVALVMLLEHDLSLYYDPAPMPACSMASAKR
;
A
#
# COMPACT_ATOMS: atom_id res chain seq x y z
N MET A 1 -12.75 -25.39 21.82
CA MET A 1 -12.38 -23.96 21.98
C MET A 1 -10.91 -23.84 21.66
N GLY A 2 -10.57 -23.11 20.59
CA GLY A 2 -9.19 -22.92 20.14
C GLY A 2 -9.18 -21.92 19.01
N VAL A 3 -9.44 -20.65 19.34
CA VAL A 3 -9.32 -19.54 18.40
C VAL A 3 -7.86 -19.12 18.39
N THR A 4 -7.14 -19.46 17.32
CA THR A 4 -5.81 -18.95 17.00
C THR A 4 -5.93 -17.49 16.52
N MET A 5 -5.74 -16.55 17.45
CA MET A 5 -5.32 -15.17 17.17
C MET A 5 -3.78 -15.18 17.02
N SER A 6 -3.07 -14.39 16.22
CA SER A 6 -3.35 -13.37 15.21
C SER A 6 -1.96 -13.01 14.64
N GLY A 7 -1.73 -13.22 13.35
CA GLY A 7 -0.43 -12.98 12.71
C GLY A 7 -0.51 -11.95 11.60
N GLY A 8 -0.72 -10.68 11.96
CA GLY A 8 -0.68 -9.53 11.04
C GLY A 8 -0.48 -8.26 11.84
N ASN A 9 0.32 -7.32 11.33
CA ASN A 9 0.72 -6.03 11.95
C ASN A 9 1.85 -6.00 13.02
N ALA A 10 2.94 -6.74 12.86
CA ALA A 10 4.13 -6.53 13.71
C ALA A 10 5.27 -5.71 13.05
N VAL A 11 5.20 -5.44 11.74
CA VAL A 11 6.42 -5.12 10.95
C VAL A 11 6.35 -3.79 10.18
N VAL A 12 5.16 -3.35 9.75
CA VAL A 12 4.94 -2.10 9.00
C VAL A 12 3.51 -1.58 9.31
N PRO A 13 3.29 -0.26 9.45
CA PRO A 13 1.92 0.26 9.57
C PRO A 13 1.10 0.01 8.30
N THR A 14 -0.18 -0.38 8.45
CA THR A 14 -1.10 -0.74 7.34
C THR A 14 -1.39 0.45 6.41
N SER A 15 -1.50 1.65 6.97
CA SER A 15 -1.82 2.90 6.29
C SER A 15 -1.29 4.06 7.16
N THR A 16 -0.98 5.20 6.56
CA THR A 16 -0.62 6.40 7.33
C THR A 16 -1.59 7.53 7.03
N SER A 17 -1.82 8.39 8.01
CA SER A 17 -2.68 9.56 7.82
C SER A 17 -2.17 10.47 6.69
N ALA A 18 -0.88 10.42 6.35
CA ALA A 18 -0.26 11.08 5.21
C ALA A 18 -0.76 10.52 3.88
N GLN A 19 -1.00 9.21 3.75
CA GLN A 19 -1.60 8.67 2.52
C GLN A 19 -3.01 9.26 2.27
N ALA A 20 -3.78 9.46 3.35
CA ALA A 20 -5.09 10.09 3.31
C ALA A 20 -5.01 11.64 3.15
N ARG A 21 -4.07 12.31 3.82
CA ARG A 21 -3.90 13.78 3.78
C ARG A 21 -3.30 14.27 2.47
N VAL A 22 -2.42 13.50 1.84
CA VAL A 22 -1.78 13.82 0.55
C VAL A 22 -2.73 13.53 -0.63
N MET A 23 -3.94 13.00 -0.36
CA MET A 23 -4.92 12.66 -1.39
C MET A 23 -4.30 11.79 -2.50
N LEU A 24 -3.43 10.84 -2.13
CA LEU A 24 -2.71 9.96 -3.08
C LEU A 24 -3.68 9.26 -4.05
N TYR A 25 -4.88 8.94 -3.55
CA TYR A 25 -5.87 8.16 -4.27
C TYR A 25 -7.10 9.00 -4.58
N GLN A 26 -7.52 8.96 -5.84
CA GLN A 26 -8.81 9.53 -6.23
C GLN A 26 -9.95 8.76 -5.52
N PRO A 27 -11.04 9.42 -5.11
CA PRO A 27 -12.24 8.76 -4.56
C PRO A 27 -13.05 8.10 -5.69
N SER A 28 -12.38 7.25 -6.47
CA SER A 28 -12.94 6.57 -7.64
C SER A 28 -12.33 5.18 -7.78
N GLN A 29 -13.19 4.24 -8.17
CA GLN A 29 -12.83 2.88 -8.57
C GLN A 29 -12.36 2.83 -10.04
N ARG A 30 -12.52 3.93 -10.80
CA ARG A 30 -12.05 4.13 -12.17
C ARG A 30 -11.23 5.41 -12.26
N PRO A 31 -10.02 5.44 -11.68
CA PRO A 31 -9.17 6.62 -11.70
C PRO A 31 -8.73 6.97 -13.12
N ARG A 32 -8.49 8.26 -13.36
CA ARG A 32 -7.86 8.78 -14.57
C ARG A 32 -6.41 9.15 -14.27
N LEU A 33 -5.55 9.17 -15.27
CA LEU A 33 -4.21 9.74 -15.10
C LEU A 33 -4.38 11.23 -14.77
N ARG A 34 -3.87 11.64 -13.60
CA ARG A 34 -3.87 13.03 -13.17
C ARG A 34 -2.57 13.33 -12.45
N GLU A 35 -2.14 14.57 -12.59
CA GLU A 35 -1.23 15.21 -11.65
C GLU A 35 -2.09 15.89 -10.59
N GLY A 36 -1.90 15.50 -9.33
CA GLY A 36 -2.56 16.10 -8.19
C GLY A 36 -1.95 17.45 -7.83
N ASP A 37 -2.72 18.25 -7.11
CA ASP A 37 -2.25 19.54 -6.62
C ASP A 37 -1.18 19.39 -5.54
N TRP A 38 -0.35 20.42 -5.38
CA TRP A 38 0.61 20.50 -4.30
C TRP A 38 -0.10 20.54 -2.95
N THR A 39 0.24 19.58 -2.09
CA THR A 39 -0.29 19.47 -0.73
C THR A 39 0.81 19.76 0.27
N ASN A 40 0.55 20.68 1.20
CA ASN A 40 1.47 21.00 2.29
C ASN A 40 1.44 19.90 3.36
N THR A 41 2.62 19.48 3.79
CA THR A 41 2.88 18.48 4.84
C THR A 41 3.82 19.06 5.89
N SER A 42 4.01 18.37 7.01
CA SER A 42 4.90 18.82 8.09
C SER A 42 6.38 18.90 7.70
N PHE A 43 6.78 18.22 6.62
CA PHE A 43 8.17 18.13 6.15
C PHE A 43 8.40 18.80 4.80
N GLY A 44 7.40 19.51 4.25
CA GLY A 44 7.50 20.16 2.95
C GLY A 44 6.19 20.12 2.17
N ARG A 45 6.27 20.24 0.85
CA ARG A 45 5.10 20.07 -0.04
C ARG A 45 5.29 18.84 -0.91
N CYS A 46 4.21 18.14 -1.19
CA CYS A 46 4.23 16.95 -2.03
C CYS A 46 3.13 16.99 -3.09
N ARG A 47 3.38 16.34 -4.22
CA ARG A 47 2.41 16.12 -5.29
C ARG A 47 2.50 14.70 -5.80
N VAL A 48 1.42 14.22 -6.38
CA VAL A 48 1.28 12.84 -6.85
C VAL A 48 0.79 12.87 -8.29
N ALA A 49 1.53 12.24 -9.19
CA ALA A 49 1.16 12.06 -10.58
C ALA A 49 0.93 10.59 -10.86
N GLY A 50 -0.29 10.21 -11.24
CA GLY A 50 -0.59 8.80 -11.51
C GLY A 50 -2.07 8.53 -11.72
N ARG A 51 -2.34 7.29 -12.11
CA ARG A 51 -3.70 6.74 -12.22
C ARG A 51 -4.03 5.99 -10.93
N LEU A 52 -4.15 6.72 -9.83
CA LEU A 52 -4.36 6.14 -8.51
C LEU A 52 -5.79 6.38 -8.02
N GLY A 53 -6.46 5.31 -7.60
CA GLY A 53 -7.81 5.33 -7.05
C GLY A 53 -7.93 4.39 -5.86
N GLN A 54 -9.16 4.17 -5.39
CA GLN A 54 -9.40 3.39 -4.17
C GLN A 54 -8.86 1.95 -4.26
N ARG A 55 -8.94 1.32 -5.45
CA ARG A 55 -8.39 -0.02 -5.69
C ARG A 55 -6.87 -0.11 -5.50
N HIS A 56 -6.18 0.99 -5.77
CA HIS A 56 -4.73 1.07 -5.58
C HIS A 56 -4.40 1.20 -4.10
N ALA A 57 -5.21 1.95 -3.34
CA ALA A 57 -5.11 2.04 -1.89
C ALA A 57 -5.29 0.66 -1.26
N ASP A 58 -6.37 -0.06 -1.63
CA ASP A 58 -6.67 -1.40 -1.13
C ASP A 58 -5.48 -2.36 -1.32
N ILE A 59 -4.80 -2.30 -2.47
CA ILE A 59 -3.63 -3.14 -2.75
C ILE A 59 -2.42 -2.75 -1.92
N VAL A 60 -2.12 -1.46 -1.82
CA VAL A 60 -0.99 -1.00 -0.98
C VAL A 60 -1.22 -1.40 0.47
N GLU A 61 -2.42 -1.18 1.00
CA GLU A 61 -2.78 -1.60 2.37
C GLU A 61 -2.69 -3.11 2.55
N ALA A 62 -3.21 -3.90 1.60
CA ALA A 62 -3.11 -5.36 1.67
C ALA A 62 -1.66 -5.86 1.62
N VAL A 63 -0.80 -5.24 0.81
CA VAL A 63 0.64 -5.55 0.72
C VAL A 63 1.35 -5.22 2.02
N LEU A 64 1.08 -4.05 2.61
CA LEU A 64 1.67 -3.64 3.90
C LEU A 64 1.21 -4.56 5.03
N TYR A 65 -0.08 -4.87 5.09
CA TYR A 65 -0.67 -5.78 6.09
C TYR A 65 -0.15 -7.22 5.99
N CYS A 66 0.02 -7.73 4.77
CA CYS A 66 0.50 -9.10 4.52
C CYS A 66 2.02 -9.25 4.56
N ALA A 67 2.77 -8.18 4.84
CA ALA A 67 4.23 -8.23 4.91
C ALA A 67 4.69 -9.10 6.10
N GLU A 68 5.47 -10.15 5.79
CA GLU A 68 6.06 -11.05 6.79
C GLU A 68 7.38 -10.51 7.34
N ARG A 69 8.14 -9.80 6.51
CA ARG A 69 9.45 -9.23 6.87
C ARG A 69 9.63 -7.87 6.21
N ARG A 70 10.30 -6.97 6.91
CA ARG A 70 10.76 -5.66 6.42
C ARG A 70 12.26 -5.60 6.51
N ARG A 71 12.90 -5.12 5.44
CA ARG A 71 14.34 -4.85 5.40
C ARG A 71 14.57 -3.44 4.83
N PRO A 72 15.26 -2.55 5.57
CA PRO A 72 15.71 -1.30 4.99
C PRO A 72 16.81 -1.56 3.96
N VAL A 73 16.83 -0.77 2.89
CA VAL A 73 17.86 -0.79 1.85
C VAL A 73 18.73 0.46 1.98
N SER A 74 19.98 0.38 1.53
CA SER A 74 21.00 1.44 1.70
C SER A 74 20.64 2.79 1.07
N ASP A 75 19.70 2.81 0.14
CA ASP A 75 19.23 4.00 -0.57
C ASP A 75 17.98 4.62 0.06
N GLY A 76 17.59 4.19 1.26
CA GLY A 76 16.40 4.68 1.96
C GLY A 76 15.09 4.01 1.53
N GLY A 77 15.15 3.05 0.60
CA GLY A 77 14.01 2.21 0.24
C GLY A 77 13.74 1.11 1.28
N VAL A 78 12.58 0.48 1.17
CA VAL A 78 12.19 -0.65 2.04
C VAL A 78 11.79 -1.84 1.19
N GLU A 79 12.37 -3.00 1.46
CA GLU A 79 11.94 -4.27 0.89
C GLU A 79 11.05 -5.02 1.86
N LEU A 80 9.93 -5.51 1.34
CA LEU A 80 8.97 -6.33 2.05
C LEU A 80 8.95 -7.74 1.44
N LEU A 81 8.91 -8.75 2.30
CA LEU A 81 8.59 -10.12 1.90
C LEU A 81 7.09 -10.35 2.13
N VAL A 82 6.35 -10.63 1.06
CA VAL A 82 4.88 -10.64 1.08
C VAL A 82 4.36 -11.92 0.45
N ASP A 83 3.37 -12.56 1.07
CA ASP A 83 2.72 -13.74 0.51
C ASP A 83 1.58 -13.33 -0.46
N PRO A 84 1.71 -13.62 -1.77
CA PRO A 84 0.68 -13.28 -2.74
C PRO A 84 -0.67 -13.96 -2.49
N ALA A 85 -0.67 -15.16 -1.89
CA ALA A 85 -1.92 -15.84 -1.56
C ALA A 85 -2.64 -15.14 -0.40
N ARG A 86 -1.90 -14.59 0.57
CA ARG A 86 -2.48 -13.78 1.66
C ARG A 86 -3.01 -12.46 1.13
N VAL A 87 -2.24 -11.75 0.29
CA VAL A 87 -2.69 -10.51 -0.36
C VAL A 87 -3.96 -10.76 -1.16
N ARG A 88 -3.97 -11.81 -1.98
CA ARG A 88 -5.17 -12.20 -2.70
C ARG A 88 -6.31 -12.53 -1.75
N LYS A 89 -6.08 -13.29 -0.68
CA LYS A 89 -7.14 -13.64 0.30
C LYS A 89 -7.78 -12.40 0.91
N THR A 90 -6.95 -11.47 1.40
CA THR A 90 -7.38 -10.19 1.98
C THR A 90 -8.18 -9.35 0.97
N LEU A 91 -7.78 -9.34 -0.30
CA LEU A 91 -8.51 -8.65 -1.38
C LEU A 91 -9.71 -9.44 -1.90
N SER A 92 -9.74 -10.77 -1.77
CA SER A 92 -10.70 -11.66 -2.43
C SER A 92 -12.03 -11.82 -1.69
N ASP A 93 -12.11 -11.39 -0.43
CA ASP A 93 -13.40 -11.01 0.17
C ASP A 93 -14.08 -9.88 -0.65
N SER A 94 -13.36 -9.28 -1.62
CA SER A 94 -13.84 -8.26 -2.54
C SER A 94 -13.31 -8.40 -4.00
N ARG A 95 -13.68 -9.46 -4.74
CA ARG A 95 -13.84 -9.43 -6.24
C ARG A 95 -12.60 -9.29 -7.17
N TYR A 96 -11.35 -9.39 -6.72
CA TYR A 96 -10.16 -9.19 -7.60
C TYR A 96 -9.61 -10.48 -8.23
N SER A 97 -9.34 -10.45 -9.54
CA SER A 97 -8.56 -11.50 -10.25
C SER A 97 -7.06 -11.24 -10.19
N PHE A 98 -6.23 -12.28 -10.39
CA PHE A 98 -4.76 -12.14 -10.40
C PHE A 98 -4.28 -11.14 -11.47
N THR A 99 -4.86 -11.20 -12.68
CA THR A 99 -4.59 -10.25 -13.77
C THR A 99 -4.92 -8.81 -13.38
N GLN A 100 -5.97 -8.62 -12.58
CA GLN A 100 -6.34 -7.29 -12.11
C GLN A 100 -5.35 -6.76 -11.07
N ILE A 101 -4.86 -7.63 -10.16
CA ILE A 101 -3.83 -7.27 -9.19
C ILE A 101 -2.54 -6.85 -9.91
N GLU A 102 -2.11 -7.64 -10.90
CA GLU A 102 -0.92 -7.33 -11.71
C GLU A 102 -1.04 -5.97 -12.40
N LYS A 103 -2.19 -5.67 -13.01
CA LYS A 103 -2.44 -4.37 -13.62
C LYS A 103 -2.34 -3.22 -12.61
N LEU A 104 -2.92 -3.38 -11.43
CA LEU A 104 -2.91 -2.35 -10.40
C LEU A 104 -1.50 -2.13 -9.82
N LEU A 105 -0.70 -3.20 -9.68
CA LEU A 105 0.71 -3.11 -9.31
C LEU A 105 1.54 -2.35 -10.37
N ALA A 106 1.28 -2.59 -11.66
CA ALA A 106 1.92 -1.83 -12.73
C ALA A 106 1.54 -0.34 -12.70
N GLU A 107 0.27 -0.02 -12.40
CA GLU A 107 -0.19 1.36 -12.24
C GLU A 107 0.42 2.04 -11.00
N LEU A 108 0.58 1.31 -9.88
CA LEU A 108 1.29 1.77 -8.67
C LEU A 108 2.77 2.06 -8.94
N ARG A 109 3.42 1.24 -9.78
CA ARG A 109 4.81 1.42 -10.20
C ARG A 109 5.02 2.57 -11.19
N ALA A 110 3.98 2.95 -11.92
CA ALA A 110 4.01 4.08 -12.84
C ALA A 110 3.73 5.42 -12.15
N ALA A 111 3.11 5.39 -10.97
CA ALA A 111 2.81 6.59 -10.22
C ALA A 111 4.09 7.22 -9.66
N THR A 112 4.17 8.54 -9.75
CA THR A 112 5.30 9.35 -9.30
C THR A 112 4.85 10.27 -8.17
N ILE A 113 5.60 10.28 -7.09
CA ILE A 113 5.49 11.21 -5.98
C ILE A 113 6.68 12.18 -6.07
N THR A 114 6.39 13.47 -6.04
CA THR A 114 7.42 14.51 -5.90
C THR A 114 7.27 15.14 -4.51
N ILE A 115 8.36 15.20 -3.76
CA ILE A 115 8.41 15.83 -2.44
C ILE A 115 9.47 16.93 -2.49
N GLU A 116 9.05 18.16 -2.20
CA GLU A 116 9.96 19.28 -2.01
C GLU A 116 10.09 19.55 -0.52
N THR A 117 11.31 19.42 -0.01
CA THR A 117 11.66 19.68 1.39
C THR A 117 12.60 20.87 1.45
N PRO A 118 12.54 21.70 2.49
CA PRO A 118 13.48 22.82 2.67
C PRO A 118 14.90 22.36 3.02
N GLN A 119 15.12 21.06 3.25
CA GLN A 119 16.42 20.49 3.64
C GLN A 119 17.29 20.15 2.42
N PHE A 120 16.69 20.06 1.23
CA PHE A 120 17.37 19.68 0.00
C PHE A 120 17.11 20.70 -1.11
N ASP A 121 18.15 21.01 -1.88
CA ASP A 121 18.05 21.92 -3.04
C ASP A 121 17.43 21.26 -4.28
N PHE A 122 17.16 19.94 -4.22
CA PHE A 122 16.55 19.17 -5.29
C PHE A 122 15.37 18.34 -4.76
N PRO A 123 14.22 18.31 -5.47
CA PRO A 123 13.06 17.54 -5.05
C PRO A 123 13.33 16.03 -5.05
N ILE A 124 12.75 15.33 -4.08
CA ILE A 124 12.77 13.88 -4.03
C ILE A 124 11.68 13.37 -4.97
N ILE A 125 12.08 12.59 -5.97
CA ILE A 125 11.19 12.02 -6.98
C ILE A 125 11.25 10.49 -6.85
N GLY A 126 10.13 9.85 -6.55
CA GLY A 126 10.07 8.40 -6.38
C GLY A 126 8.67 7.83 -6.60
N GLY A 127 8.57 6.50 -6.67
CA GLY A 127 7.27 5.81 -6.82
C GLY A 127 6.65 5.40 -5.49
N LEU A 128 5.44 4.83 -5.57
CA LEU A 128 4.86 4.09 -4.43
C LEU A 128 5.53 2.71 -4.31
N ILE A 129 5.54 1.97 -5.41
CA ILE A 129 6.21 0.68 -5.53
C ILE A 129 7.29 0.82 -6.61
N ASP A 130 8.54 0.51 -6.29
CA ASP A 130 9.61 0.49 -7.27
C ASP A 130 9.51 -0.77 -8.14
N HIS A 131 9.36 -1.93 -7.50
CA HIS A 131 9.18 -3.21 -8.19
C HIS A 131 8.54 -4.26 -7.30
N VAL A 132 7.98 -5.28 -7.96
CA VAL A 132 7.55 -6.54 -7.35
C VAL A 132 8.21 -7.67 -8.13
N ILE A 133 9.00 -8.50 -7.45
CA ILE A 133 9.68 -9.64 -8.07
C ILE A 133 9.42 -10.93 -7.28
N PRO A 134 9.49 -12.11 -7.93
CA PRO A 134 9.47 -13.37 -7.20
C PRO A 134 10.68 -13.48 -6.28
N SER A 135 10.42 -13.87 -5.03
CA SER A 135 11.44 -14.23 -4.05
C SER A 135 11.80 -15.71 -4.22
N PRO A 136 13.05 -16.12 -3.97
CA PRO A 136 13.43 -17.53 -3.90
C PRO A 136 12.81 -18.27 -2.70
N MET A 137 12.17 -17.55 -1.76
CA MET A 137 11.46 -18.16 -0.64
C MET A 137 10.08 -18.63 -1.10
N THR A 138 9.77 -19.91 -0.85
CA THR A 138 8.51 -20.55 -1.25
C THR A 138 7.59 -20.90 -0.08
N ARG A 139 6.30 -21.07 -0.38
CA ARG A 139 5.27 -21.59 0.52
C ARG A 139 4.39 -22.65 -0.19
N PRO A 140 3.80 -23.60 0.55
CA PRO A 140 2.86 -24.56 -0.02
C PRO A 140 1.57 -23.86 -0.47
N ASP A 141 1.20 -24.01 -1.74
CA ASP A 141 -0.05 -23.55 -2.33
C ASP A 141 -1.25 -24.21 -1.65
N PRO A 142 -2.20 -23.45 -1.06
CA PRO A 142 -3.35 -24.03 -0.37
C PRO A 142 -4.36 -24.67 -1.35
N LEU A 143 -4.28 -24.35 -2.64
CA LEU A 143 -5.23 -24.80 -3.67
C LEU A 143 -4.70 -26.01 -4.45
N THR A 144 -3.40 -26.06 -4.73
CA THR A 144 -2.80 -27.10 -5.58
C THR A 144 -1.83 -28.03 -4.85
N GLY A 145 -1.40 -27.67 -3.64
CA GLY A 145 -0.37 -28.39 -2.89
C GLY A 145 1.05 -28.21 -3.44
N GLY A 146 1.24 -27.45 -4.53
CA GLY A 146 2.56 -27.13 -5.10
C GLY A 146 3.31 -26.05 -4.31
N GLU A 147 4.50 -25.65 -4.76
CA GLU A 147 5.21 -24.50 -4.18
C GLU A 147 4.87 -23.20 -4.93
N ARG A 148 4.61 -22.13 -4.17
CA ARG A 148 4.50 -20.77 -4.71
C ARG A 148 5.65 -19.89 -4.21
N ASN A 149 6.16 -19.02 -5.07
CA ASN A 149 7.12 -18.00 -4.68
C ASN A 149 6.41 -16.87 -3.90
N LEU A 150 7.04 -16.43 -2.82
CA LEU A 150 6.67 -15.17 -2.17
C LEU A 150 7.06 -13.99 -3.05
N TRP A 151 6.49 -12.82 -2.80
CA TRP A 151 6.89 -11.58 -3.45
C TRP A 151 7.92 -10.84 -2.62
N ARG A 152 8.93 -10.30 -3.31
CA ARG A 152 9.73 -9.19 -2.79
C ARG A 152 9.17 -7.92 -3.38
N VAL A 153 8.52 -7.12 -2.53
CA VAL A 153 7.95 -5.83 -2.90
C VAL A 153 8.87 -4.74 -2.39
N ARG A 154 9.35 -3.89 -3.29
CA ARG A 154 10.17 -2.74 -2.93
C ARG A 154 9.33 -1.47 -2.92
N LEU A 155 9.24 -0.82 -1.76
CA LEU A 155 8.62 0.48 -1.60
C LEU A 155 9.60 1.56 -2.03
N GLY A 156 9.09 2.53 -2.82
CA GLY A 156 9.89 3.67 -3.25
C GLY A 156 10.23 4.59 -2.08
N VAL A 157 11.40 5.23 -2.16
CA VAL A 157 11.92 6.14 -1.12
C VAL A 157 10.92 7.24 -0.78
N ALA A 158 10.22 7.79 -1.78
CA ALA A 158 9.21 8.81 -1.58
C ALA A 158 8.05 8.30 -0.69
N LEU A 159 7.55 7.08 -0.95
CA LEU A 159 6.53 6.47 -0.08
C LEU A 159 7.07 6.18 1.31
N VAL A 160 8.29 5.68 1.44
CA VAL A 160 8.92 5.43 2.75
C VAL A 160 9.01 6.72 3.56
N MET A 161 9.41 7.84 2.95
CA MET A 161 9.43 9.14 3.62
C MET A 161 8.05 9.60 4.05
N LEU A 162 7.01 9.41 3.22
CA LEU A 162 5.63 9.70 3.61
C LEU A 162 5.16 8.82 4.79
N LEU A 163 5.66 7.59 4.89
CA LEU A 163 5.32 6.65 5.96
C LEU A 163 6.06 6.95 7.28
N GLU A 164 7.34 7.32 7.21
CA GLU A 164 8.20 7.53 8.39
C GLU A 164 8.01 8.90 9.05
N HIS A 165 7.54 9.90 8.30
CA HIS A 165 7.29 11.26 8.82
C HIS A 165 5.84 11.51 9.28
N ASP A 166 5.02 10.46 9.45
CA ASP A 166 3.63 10.59 9.87
C ASP A 166 3.21 9.68 11.04
N LEU A 167 2.16 10.10 11.76
CA LEU A 167 1.53 9.34 12.85
C LEU A 167 1.11 7.95 12.36
N SER A 168 1.77 6.91 12.87
CA SER A 168 1.51 5.52 12.50
C SER A 168 0.11 5.08 12.98
N LEU A 169 -0.81 4.86 12.05
CA LEU A 169 -2.13 4.29 12.34
C LEU A 169 -2.08 2.78 12.10
N TYR A 170 -2.26 1.99 13.17
CA TYR A 170 -2.34 0.53 13.09
C TYR A 170 -3.83 0.13 13.13
N TYR A 171 -4.41 -0.30 12.00
CA TYR A 171 -5.76 -0.89 11.96
C TYR A 171 -5.81 -2.09 10.98
N ASP A 172 -6.83 -2.94 11.16
CA ASP A 172 -7.14 -4.11 10.32
C ASP A 172 -7.99 -3.69 9.12
N PRO A 173 -7.56 -3.92 7.85
CA PRO A 173 -8.23 -3.41 6.65
C PRO A 173 -9.53 -4.16 6.26
N ALA A 174 -10.12 -4.95 7.17
CA ALA A 174 -11.43 -5.56 6.94
C ALA A 174 -12.47 -4.52 6.49
N PRO A 175 -13.40 -4.87 5.58
CA PRO A 175 -14.31 -3.89 4.99
C PRO A 175 -15.10 -3.18 6.09
N MET A 176 -15.03 -1.84 6.12
CA MET A 176 -15.82 -1.05 7.06
C MET A 176 -17.29 -1.46 6.94
N PRO A 177 -17.96 -1.86 8.04
CA PRO A 177 -19.39 -2.12 8.01
C PRO A 177 -20.08 -0.85 7.52
N ALA A 178 -21.00 -1.01 6.57
CA ALA A 178 -21.82 0.08 6.07
C ALA A 178 -22.41 0.87 7.25
N CYS A 179 -22.09 2.16 7.32
CA CYS A 179 -22.65 3.08 8.31
C CYS A 179 -24.17 3.12 8.10
N SER A 180 -24.95 2.40 8.93
CA SER A 180 -26.39 2.57 8.95
C SER A 180 -26.67 3.92 9.59
N MET A 181 -27.11 4.87 8.77
CA MET A 181 -27.66 6.15 9.23
C MET A 181 -28.98 5.86 9.95
N ALA A 182 -28.91 5.56 11.25
CA ALA A 182 -30.07 5.66 12.12
C ALA A 182 -30.32 7.14 12.43
N SER A 183 -31.13 7.78 11.58
CA SER A 183 -31.71 9.10 11.84
C SER A 183 -32.42 9.10 13.19
N ALA A 184 -31.91 9.92 14.11
CA ALA A 184 -32.65 10.35 15.28
C ALA A 184 -33.87 11.16 14.82
N LYS A 185 -35.07 10.57 14.95
CA LYS A 185 -36.32 11.35 14.96
C LYS A 185 -36.47 11.96 16.36
N ARG A 186 -36.72 13.27 16.36
CA ARG A 186 -37.16 14.07 17.49
C ARG A 186 -38.48 13.56 18.06
#